data_AF-W9R0L5-F1
#
_entry.id   AF-W9R0L5-F1
#
_cell.length_a   1.000
_cell.length_b   1.000
_cell.length_c   1.000
_cell.angle_alpha   90.00
_cell.angle_beta   90.00
_cell.angle_gamma   90.00
#
_symmetry.space_group_name_H-M   'P 1'
#
loop_
_entity.id
_entity.type
_entity.pdbx_description
1 polymer ?
#
loop_
_entity_poly.entity_id
_entity_poly.type
_entity_poly.pdbx_seq_one_letter_code
_entity_poly.pdbx_strand_id
1 'polypeptide(L)'
;MLKAQEIYWKLYKVDIESKITLSSLALSIFRMKYYDASNWPIHIPNKNEDSFIRCAYYGGHTDTYKPYGEDLYYYDVNSLYPFVTKEFPMPSGVPVWHGNLE
;
A
#
# COMPACT_ATOMS: atom_id res chain seq x y z
N MET A 1 7.99 -19.90 14.44
CA MET A 1 6.82 -19.77 13.53
C MET A 1 5.49 -20.04 14.21
N LEU A 2 5.36 -21.07 15.05
CA LEU A 2 4.10 -21.44 15.73
C LEU A 2 3.37 -20.28 16.42
N LYS A 3 4.09 -19.38 17.12
CA LYS A 3 3.49 -18.20 17.76
C LYS A 3 2.89 -17.21 16.75
N ALA A 4 3.55 -16.98 15.62
CA ALA A 4 3.02 -16.12 14.57
C ALA A 4 1.78 -16.76 13.94
N GLN A 5 1.86 -18.04 13.62
CA GLN A 5 0.72 -18.81 13.08
C GLN A 5 -0.48 -18.78 14.04
N GLU A 6 -0.24 -18.94 15.35
CA GLU A 6 -1.28 -18.83 16.38
C GLU A 6 -1.91 -17.43 16.41
N ILE A 7 -1.11 -16.36 16.35
CA ILE A 7 -1.61 -14.97 16.32
C ILE A 7 -2.49 -14.74 15.09
N TYR A 8 -2.01 -15.10 13.90
CA TYR A 8 -2.73 -14.90 12.65
C TYR A 8 -3.98 -15.78 12.56
N TRP A 9 -3.94 -17.01 13.10
CA TRP A 9 -5.11 -17.87 13.24
C TRP A 9 -6.15 -17.28 14.19
N LYS A 10 -5.72 -16.76 15.35
CA LYS A 10 -6.62 -16.14 16.33
C LYS A 10 -7.29 -14.88 15.78
N LEU A 11 -6.53 -13.99 15.15
CA LEU A 11 -7.02 -12.69 14.68
C LEU A 11 -7.79 -12.80 13.35
N TYR A 12 -7.30 -13.60 12.40
CA TYR A 12 -7.79 -13.57 11.02
C TYR A 12 -8.33 -14.91 10.52
N LYS A 13 -8.12 -16.01 11.25
CA LYS A 13 -8.43 -17.39 10.81
C LYS A 13 -7.71 -17.75 9.50
N VAL A 14 -6.48 -17.26 9.35
CA VAL A 14 -5.62 -17.54 8.20
C VAL A 14 -4.40 -18.32 8.66
N ASP A 15 -4.13 -19.43 7.98
CA ASP A 15 -2.87 -20.15 8.14
C ASP A 15 -1.78 -19.47 7.29
N ILE A 16 -0.70 -19.04 7.93
CA ILE A 16 0.38 -18.30 7.27
C ILE A 16 1.19 -19.19 6.33
N GLU A 17 1.23 -20.51 6.57
CA GLU A 17 1.93 -21.48 5.71
C GLU A 17 1.21 -21.71 4.38
N SER A 18 -0.08 -21.34 4.29
CA SER A 18 -0.87 -21.42 3.05
C SER A 18 -0.50 -20.35 2.01
N LYS A 19 0.36 -19.39 2.36
CA LYS A 19 0.73 -18.25 1.51
C LYS A 19 2.22 -18.26 1.21
N ILE A 20 2.56 -18.14 -0.07
CA ILE A 20 3.96 -18.17 -0.55
C ILE A 20 4.73 -16.90 -0.12
N THR A 21 4.05 -15.75 -0.04
CA THR A 21 4.69 -14.46 0.29
C THR A 21 3.91 -13.69 1.36
N LEU A 22 4.63 -12.88 2.13
CA LEU A 22 4.02 -11.96 3.11
C LEU A 22 3.06 -10.98 2.45
N SER A 23 3.38 -10.49 1.26
CA SER A 23 2.50 -9.59 0.51
C SER A 23 1.18 -10.28 0.11
N SER A 24 1.23 -11.56 -0.29
CA SER A 24 0.03 -12.36 -0.60
C SER A 24 -0.81 -12.61 0.65
N LEU A 25 -0.17 -12.87 1.79
CA LEU A 25 -0.85 -12.98 3.08
C LEU A 25 -1.57 -11.67 3.46
N ALA A 26 -0.87 -10.54 3.41
CA ALA A 26 -1.43 -9.22 3.73
C ALA A 26 -2.60 -8.85 2.80
N LEU A 27 -2.45 -9.05 1.49
CA LEU A 27 -3.52 -8.79 0.52
C LEU A 27 -4.72 -9.71 0.72
N SER A 28 -4.49 -10.98 1.09
CA SER A 28 -5.56 -11.93 1.40
C SER A 28 -6.36 -11.46 2.62
N ILE A 29 -5.68 -11.08 3.71
CA ILE A 29 -6.32 -10.57 4.93
C ILE A 29 -7.10 -9.28 4.62
N PHE A 30 -6.49 -8.35 3.88
CA PHE A 30 -7.15 -7.12 3.43
C PHE A 30 -8.46 -7.41 2.70
N ARG A 31 -8.40 -8.27 1.67
CA ARG A 31 -9.57 -8.62 0.87
C ARG A 31 -10.67 -9.35 1.66
N MET A 32 -10.29 -10.15 2.66
CA MET A 32 -11.23 -10.92 3.48
C MET A 32 -11.93 -10.11 4.57
N LYS A 33 -11.27 -9.08 5.10
CA LYS A 33 -11.71 -8.39 6.34
C LYS A 33 -12.01 -6.92 6.18
N TYR A 34 -11.31 -6.23 5.28
CA TYR A 34 -11.29 -4.78 5.24
C TYR A 34 -11.75 -4.21 3.89
N TYR A 35 -11.66 -5.00 2.82
CA TYR A 35 -12.08 -4.57 1.50
C TYR A 35 -13.59 -4.69 1.32
N ASP A 36 -14.24 -3.56 1.09
CA ASP A 36 -15.65 -3.49 0.73
C ASP A 36 -15.79 -3.31 -0.79
N ALA A 37 -15.89 -4.44 -1.49
CA ALA A 37 -16.02 -4.47 -2.94
C ALA A 37 -17.34 -3.85 -3.44
N SER A 38 -18.36 -3.77 -2.58
CA SER A 38 -19.70 -3.28 -2.97
C SER A 38 -19.72 -1.77 -3.03
N ASN A 39 -19.08 -1.11 -2.04
CA ASN A 39 -19.03 0.35 -1.97
C ASN A 39 -17.78 0.95 -2.62
N TRP A 40 -16.64 0.23 -2.59
CA TRP A 40 -15.33 0.77 -3.00
C TRP A 40 -14.59 -0.19 -3.95
N PRO A 41 -15.11 -0.46 -5.16
CA PRO A 41 -14.47 -1.39 -6.07
C PRO A 41 -13.10 -0.89 -6.56
N ILE A 42 -12.11 -1.78 -6.55
CA ILE A 42 -10.81 -1.57 -7.20
C ILE A 42 -10.98 -1.83 -8.69
N HIS A 43 -10.95 -0.77 -9.50
CA HIS A 43 -10.95 -0.86 -10.96
C HIS A 43 -9.65 -1.48 -11.45
N ILE A 44 -9.75 -2.41 -12.40
CA ILE A 44 -8.60 -2.98 -13.09
C ILE A 44 -8.40 -2.18 -14.38
N PRO A 45 -7.36 -1.33 -14.47
CA PRO A 45 -7.16 -0.51 -15.65
C PRO A 45 -6.81 -1.35 -16.87
N ASN A 46 -7.20 -0.88 -18.05
CA ASN A 46 -6.67 -1.44 -19.30
C ASN A 46 -5.20 -1.02 -19.50
N LYS A 47 -4.53 -1.58 -20.52
CA LYS A 47 -3.11 -1.31 -20.77
C LYS A 47 -2.78 0.18 -20.93
N ASN A 48 -3.65 0.95 -21.60
CA ASN A 48 -3.42 2.37 -21.83
C ASN A 48 -3.55 3.17 -20.53
N GLU A 49 -4.62 2.91 -19.76
CA GLU A 49 -4.84 3.51 -18.44
C GLU A 49 -3.69 3.20 -17.48
N ASP A 50 -3.28 1.92 -17.38
CA ASP A 50 -2.17 1.50 -16.52
C ASP A 50 -0.87 2.19 -16.91
N SER A 51 -0.55 2.22 -18.20
CA SER A 51 0.67 2.86 -18.70
C SER A 51 0.70 4.35 -18.36
N PHE A 52 -0.44 5.04 -18.49
CA PHE A 52 -0.56 6.45 -18.15
C PHE A 52 -0.43 6.69 -16.64
N ILE A 53 -1.16 5.94 -15.81
CA ILE A 53 -1.12 6.08 -14.33
C ILE A 53 0.28 5.77 -13.80
N ARG A 54 0.94 4.74 -14.35
CA ARG A 54 2.26 4.27 -13.89
C ARG A 54 3.36 5.30 -14.13
N CYS A 55 3.21 6.22 -15.09
CA CYS A 55 4.14 7.32 -15.29
C CYS A 55 4.21 8.27 -14.09
N ALA A 56 3.15 8.36 -13.27
CA ALA A 56 3.10 9.19 -12.07
C ALA A 56 3.41 8.42 -10.77
N TYR A 57 3.74 7.11 -10.86
CA TYR A 57 3.99 6.28 -9.69
C TYR A 57 5.47 6.35 -9.27
N TYR A 58 5.77 7.27 -8.34
CA TYR A 58 7.11 7.48 -7.80
C TYR A 58 7.30 6.78 -6.44
N GLY A 59 8.56 6.49 -6.09
CA GLY A 59 8.95 5.85 -4.83
C GLY A 59 9.20 6.83 -3.68
N GLY A 60 9.88 6.36 -2.65
CA GLY A 60 10.29 7.19 -1.52
C GLY A 60 11.33 8.25 -1.92
N HIS A 61 11.28 9.39 -1.23
CA HIS A 61 12.25 10.47 -1.37
C HIS A 61 13.50 10.19 -0.53
N THR A 62 14.68 10.37 -1.12
CA THR A 62 15.97 10.24 -0.42
C THR A 62 16.91 11.35 -0.86
N ASP A 63 17.37 12.15 0.10
CA ASP A 63 18.37 13.19 -0.14
C ASP A 63 19.80 12.64 0.01
N THR A 64 20.73 13.18 -0.78
CA THR A 64 22.16 12.92 -0.62
C THR A 64 22.86 14.16 -0.06
N TYR A 65 23.28 14.08 1.20
CA TYR A 65 24.03 15.15 1.88
C TYR A 65 25.54 14.82 1.97
N LYS A 66 26.37 15.84 2.22
CA LYS A 66 27.78 15.62 2.59
C LYS A 66 27.82 14.79 3.89
N PRO A 67 28.60 13.70 3.98
CA PRO A 67 28.48 12.68 5.04
C PRO A 67 29.20 13.08 6.34
N TYR A 68 29.03 14.32 6.80
CA TYR A 68 29.61 14.78 8.05
C TYR A 68 28.70 15.78 8.75
N GLY A 69 28.52 15.55 10.04
CA GLY A 69 27.89 16.47 10.99
C GLY A 69 28.13 15.98 12.40
N GLU A 70 28.05 16.90 13.36
CA GLU A 70 28.27 16.65 14.79
C GLU A 70 26.95 16.92 15.55
N ASP A 71 26.71 16.18 16.63
CA ASP A 71 25.54 16.34 17.52
C ASP A 71 24.17 16.39 16.81
N LEU A 72 23.97 15.51 15.82
CA LEU A 72 22.74 15.46 15.02
C LEU A 72 21.61 14.65 15.67
N TYR A 73 20.37 15.03 15.33
CA TYR A 73 19.17 14.27 15.66
C TYR A 73 18.67 13.48 14.45
N TYR A 74 18.31 12.21 14.67
CA TYR A 74 17.69 11.34 13.68
C TYR A 74 16.20 11.18 13.99
N TYR A 75 15.35 11.48 13.01
CA TYR A 75 13.90 11.34 13.12
C TYR A 75 13.39 10.41 12.04
N ASP A 76 12.43 9.58 12.42
CA ASP A 76 11.76 8.64 11.52
C ASP A 76 10.25 8.71 11.75
N VAL A 77 9.48 8.56 10.67
CA VAL A 77 8.02 8.59 10.75
C VAL A 77 7.52 7.19 11.02
N ASN A 78 6.87 7.01 12.17
CA ASN A 78 6.27 5.74 12.56
C ASN A 78 5.24 5.27 11.51
N SER A 79 5.57 4.21 10.76
CA SER A 79 4.67 3.58 9.80
C SER A 79 4.10 4.56 8.77
N LEU A 80 4.97 5.32 8.09
CA LEU A 80 4.61 6.35 7.11
C LEU A 80 3.49 5.91 6.13
N TYR A 81 3.69 4.83 5.36
CA TYR A 81 2.71 4.40 4.36
C TYR A 81 1.35 3.98 4.96
N PRO A 82 1.30 3.11 6.00
CA PRO A 82 0.05 2.82 6.69
C PRO A 82 -0.67 4.05 7.24
N PHE A 83 0.06 5.01 7.83
CA PHE A 83 -0.52 6.25 8.33
C PHE A 83 -1.16 7.04 7.19
N VAL A 84 -0.43 7.26 6.09
CA VAL A 84 -0.95 8.02 4.94
C VAL A 84 -2.18 7.34 4.32
N THR A 85 -2.13 6.02 4.12
CA THR A 85 -3.25 5.24 3.52
C THR A 85 -4.51 5.28 4.39
N LYS A 86 -4.36 5.45 5.71
CA LYS A 86 -5.47 5.47 6.67
C LYS A 86 -6.09 6.86 6.83
N GLU A 87 -5.25 7.89 6.92
CA GLU A 87 -5.69 9.23 7.32
C GLU A 87 -6.11 10.11 6.12
N PHE A 88 -5.62 9.83 4.92
CA PHE A 88 -5.91 10.64 3.73
C PHE A 88 -6.78 9.91 2.71
N PRO A 89 -7.64 10.63 1.95
CA PRO A 89 -8.41 10.04 0.88
C PRO A 89 -7.50 9.42 -0.19
N MET A 90 -7.76 8.15 -0.51
CA MET A 90 -7.06 7.43 -1.57
C MET A 90 -7.98 7.28 -2.80
N PRO A 91 -7.44 7.34 -4.03
CA PRO A 91 -8.24 7.17 -5.23
C PRO A 91 -8.83 5.76 -5.29
N SER A 92 -10.09 5.66 -5.70
CA SER A 92 -10.80 4.40 -5.96
C SER A 92 -11.79 4.58 -7.12
N GLY A 93 -12.32 3.47 -7.64
CA GLY A 93 -13.25 3.49 -8.77
C GLY A 93 -12.60 3.64 -10.14
N VAL A 94 -13.43 3.85 -11.16
CA VAL A 94 -13.02 3.91 -12.57
C VAL A 94 -12.48 5.31 -12.88
N PRO A 95 -11.24 5.44 -13.40
CA PRO A 95 -10.69 6.73 -13.79
C PRO A 95 -11.42 7.29 -15.01
N VAL A 96 -11.49 8.61 -15.10
CA VAL A 96 -12.01 9.32 -16.27
C VAL A 96 -10.90 10.15 -16.90
N TRP A 97 -10.81 10.13 -18.23
CA TRP A 97 -9.89 11.01 -18.95
C TRP A 97 -10.37 12.45 -18.77
N HIS A 98 -9.48 13.29 -18.26
CA HIS A 98 -9.72 14.72 -18.14
C HIS A 98 -8.69 15.46 -18.98
N GLY A 99 -9.17 16.22 -19.96
CA GLY A 99 -8.35 17.07 -20.79
C GLY A 99 -9.13 18.29 -21.21
N ASN A 100 -8.64 19.48 -20.87
CA ASN A 100 -9.01 20.71 -21.55
C ASN A 100 -8.10 20.84 -22.77
N LEU A 101 -8.43 20.10 -23.82
CA LEU A 101 -7.83 20.33 -25.14
C LEU A 101 -8.63 21.48 -25.79
N GLU A 102 -8.37 22.70 -25.33
CA GLU A 102 -8.49 23.88 -26.21
C GLU A 102 -7.19 24.02 -27.02
#